data_AF-A0AAP2Z9S0-F1
#
_entry.id   AF-A0AAP2Z9S0-F1
#
_cell.length_a   1.000
_cell.length_b   1.000
_cell.length_c   1.000
_cell.angle_alpha   90.00
_cell.angle_beta   90.00
_cell.angle_gamma   90.00
#
_symmetry.space_group_name_H-M   'P 1'
#
loop_
_entity.id
_entity.type
_entity.pdbx_description
1 polymer ?
#
loop_
_entity_poly.entity_id
_entity_poly.type
_entity_poly.pdbx_seq_one_letter_code
_entity_poly.pdbx_strand_id
1 'polypeptide(L)'
;MTNWRAVGIGFVLIFLLSLLGVSAPVLGQLTAGLVGGFAAGYIAGGGLGSGFWHGLLAGALGGLIGGLILGLAVGVAGFAFGPGGGLISSAVGASIFLAATVIAFVMALESALAGALGGVLGE
;
A
#
# COMPACT_ATOMS: atom_id res chain seq x y z
N MET A 1 -17.47 -2.04 -9.09
CA MET A 1 -17.21 -2.76 -7.81
C MET A 1 -15.73 -3.14 -7.77
N THR A 2 -15.09 -3.15 -6.60
CA THR A 2 -13.66 -3.48 -6.49
C THR A 2 -13.41 -4.96 -6.75
N ASN A 3 -12.57 -5.28 -7.74
CA ASN A 3 -12.03 -6.59 -8.00
C ASN A 3 -10.79 -6.83 -7.11
N TRP A 4 -11.02 -7.44 -5.95
CA TRP A 4 -9.96 -7.73 -4.97
C TRP A 4 -8.88 -8.68 -5.49
N ARG A 5 -9.18 -9.53 -6.48
CA ARG A 5 -8.16 -10.37 -7.13
C ARG A 5 -7.15 -9.51 -7.89
N ALA A 6 -7.63 -8.50 -8.61
CA ALA A 6 -6.75 -7.57 -9.32
C ALA A 6 -5.85 -6.78 -8.36
N VAL A 7 -6.45 -6.24 -7.27
CA VAL A 7 -5.72 -5.54 -6.21
C VAL A 7 -4.67 -6.45 -5.56
N GLY A 8 -5.04 -7.68 -5.20
CA GLY A 8 -4.15 -8.64 -4.57
C GLY A 8 -2.97 -9.04 -5.45
N ILE A 9 -3.20 -9.27 -6.74
CA ILE A 9 -2.12 -9.57 -7.69
C ILE A 9 -1.18 -8.38 -7.84
N GLY A 10 -1.72 -7.16 -8.01
CA GLY A 10 -0.90 -5.95 -8.09
C GLY A 10 -0.05 -5.74 -6.84
N PHE A 11 -0.63 -5.94 -5.66
CA PHE A 11 0.10 -5.88 -4.39
C PHE A 11 1.23 -6.92 -4.31
N VAL A 12 0.97 -8.18 -4.69
CA VAL A 12 2.00 -9.23 -4.71
C VAL A 12 3.14 -8.87 -5.65
N LEU A 13 2.84 -8.32 -6.83
CA LEU A 13 3.87 -7.83 -7.75
C LEU A 13 4.70 -6.70 -7.14
N ILE A 14 4.04 -5.69 -6.54
CA ILE A 14 4.71 -4.58 -5.86
C ILE A 14 5.64 -5.14 -4.76
N PHE A 15 5.14 -6.05 -3.93
CA PHE A 15 5.89 -6.62 -2.82
C PHE A 15 7.12 -7.39 -3.30
N LEU A 16 6.95 -8.31 -4.25
CA LEU A 16 8.05 -9.12 -4.78
C LEU A 16 9.09 -8.29 -5.52
N LEU A 17 8.66 -7.34 -6.35
CA LEU A 17 9.58 -6.43 -7.05
C LEU A 17 10.28 -5.48 -6.09
N SER A 18 9.61 -5.03 -5.03
CA SER A 18 10.23 -4.19 -4.00
C SER A 18 11.30 -4.93 -3.21
N LEU A 19 11.11 -6.24 -2.95
CA LEU A 19 12.14 -7.09 -2.32
C LEU A 19 13.40 -7.17 -3.19
N LEU A 20 13.23 -7.30 -4.50
CA LEU A 20 14.36 -7.27 -5.45
C LEU A 20 14.95 -5.87 -5.58
N GLY A 21 14.10 -4.84 -5.51
CA GLY A 21 14.45 -3.43 -5.61
C GLY A 21 15.25 -2.88 -4.43
N VAL A 22 15.43 -3.65 -3.35
CA VAL A 22 16.28 -3.24 -2.20
C VAL A 22 17.71 -2.92 -2.64
N SER A 23 18.23 -3.58 -3.68
CA SER A 23 19.57 -3.29 -4.22
C SER A 23 19.66 -1.99 -5.02
N ALA A 24 18.51 -1.41 -5.41
CA ALA A 24 18.42 -0.16 -6.18
C ALA A 24 17.33 0.74 -5.58
N PRO A 25 17.60 1.38 -4.42
CA PRO A 25 16.61 2.20 -3.73
C PRO A 25 16.03 3.29 -4.64
N VAL A 26 14.79 3.70 -4.34
CA VAL A 26 13.99 4.66 -5.14
C VAL A 26 13.55 4.07 -6.48
N LEU A 27 14.49 3.67 -7.35
CA LEU A 27 14.15 3.14 -8.67
C LEU A 27 13.42 1.79 -8.57
N GLY A 28 13.87 0.91 -7.68
CA GLY A 28 13.25 -0.40 -7.46
C GLY A 28 11.80 -0.28 -6.98
N GLN A 29 11.57 0.57 -5.97
CA GLN A 29 10.24 0.78 -5.39
C GLN A 29 9.30 1.52 -6.35
N LEU A 30 9.79 2.55 -7.05
CA LEU A 30 9.00 3.25 -8.06
C LEU A 30 8.58 2.29 -9.18
N THR A 31 9.54 1.49 -9.68
CA THR A 31 9.28 0.51 -10.74
C THR A 31 8.30 -0.57 -10.27
N ALA A 32 8.45 -1.06 -9.04
CA ALA A 32 7.52 -2.01 -8.44
C ALA A 32 6.09 -1.45 -8.38
N GLY A 33 5.93 -0.22 -7.90
CA GLY A 33 4.66 0.51 -7.83
C GLY A 33 4.00 0.66 -9.20
N LEU A 34 4.76 1.12 -10.20
CA LEU A 34 4.27 1.26 -11.57
C LEU A 34 3.83 -0.09 -12.16
N VAL A 35 4.65 -1.14 -12.03
CA VAL A 35 4.36 -2.45 -12.62
C VAL A 35 3.14 -3.11 -11.97
N GLY A 36 3.09 -3.16 -10.64
CA GLY A 36 1.95 -3.81 -9.98
C GLY A 36 0.68 -2.95 -10.00
N GLY A 37 0.80 -1.61 -9.97
CA GLY A 37 -0.32 -0.70 -10.19
C GLY A 37 -0.94 -0.88 -11.57
N PHE A 38 -0.10 -0.92 -12.62
CA PHE A 38 -0.53 -1.23 -13.98
C PHE A 38 -1.23 -2.59 -14.07
N ALA A 39 -0.63 -3.64 -13.51
CA ALA A 39 -1.19 -4.98 -13.53
C ALA A 39 -2.56 -5.05 -12.82
N ALA A 40 -2.71 -4.37 -11.68
CA ALA A 40 -4.00 -4.27 -10.99
C ALA A 40 -5.05 -3.58 -11.87
N GLY A 41 -4.68 -2.49 -12.54
CA GLY A 41 -5.57 -1.81 -13.48
C GLY A 41 -5.96 -2.66 -14.67
N TYR A 42 -4.98 -3.31 -15.30
CA TYR A 42 -5.17 -4.17 -16.47
C TYR A 42 -6.07 -5.38 -16.19
N ILE A 43 -5.89 -6.03 -15.04
CA ILE A 43 -6.72 -7.18 -14.65
C ILE A 43 -8.13 -6.73 -14.24
N ALA A 44 -8.26 -5.54 -13.67
CA ALA A 44 -9.57 -5.00 -13.29
C ALA A 44 -10.39 -4.54 -14.50
N GLY A 45 -9.73 -4.00 -15.53
CA GLY A 45 -10.38 -3.41 -16.70
C GLY A 45 -11.31 -2.25 -16.33
N GLY A 46 -12.21 -1.90 -17.25
CA GLY A 46 -13.28 -0.91 -17.00
C GLY A 46 -12.84 0.55 -17.08
N GLY A 47 -11.76 0.84 -17.80
CA GLY A 47 -11.30 2.19 -18.14
C GLY A 47 -10.53 2.91 -17.03
N LEU A 48 -10.29 4.21 -17.25
CA LEU A 48 -9.40 5.04 -16.41
C LEU A 48 -9.76 5.02 -14.92
N GLY A 49 -11.03 5.25 -14.59
CA GLY A 49 -11.46 5.37 -13.19
C GLY A 49 -11.37 4.04 -12.43
N SER A 50 -11.75 2.94 -13.09
CA SER A 50 -11.61 1.61 -12.51
C SER A 50 -10.13 1.26 -12.32
N GLY A 51 -9.31 1.43 -13.35
CA GLY A 51 -7.88 1.16 -13.27
C GLY A 51 -7.17 1.97 -12.19
N PHE A 52 -7.47 3.27 -12.10
CA PHE A 52 -6.93 4.16 -11.08
C PHE A 52 -7.21 3.66 -9.67
N TRP A 53 -8.47 3.29 -9.41
CA TRP A 53 -8.90 2.80 -8.10
C TRP A 53 -8.19 1.50 -7.70
N HIS A 54 -8.06 0.53 -8.61
CA HIS A 54 -7.41 -0.74 -8.30
C HIS A 54 -5.90 -0.59 -8.13
N GLY A 55 -5.25 0.25 -8.95
CA GLY A 55 -3.84 0.58 -8.80
C GLY A 55 -3.54 1.31 -7.48
N LEU A 56 -4.39 2.27 -7.09
CA LEU A 56 -4.28 2.97 -5.80
C LEU A 56 -4.38 1.99 -4.62
N LEU A 57 -5.38 1.11 -4.63
CA LEU A 57 -5.57 0.13 -3.57
C LEU A 57 -4.40 -0.87 -3.51
N ALA A 58 -3.89 -1.32 -4.66
CA ALA A 58 -2.75 -2.22 -4.71
C ALA A 58 -1.48 -1.58 -4.11
N GLY A 59 -1.22 -0.31 -4.45
CA GLY A 59 -0.11 0.47 -3.89
C GLY A 59 -0.26 0.74 -2.40
N ALA A 60 -1.45 1.14 -1.95
CA ALA A 60 -1.68 1.53 -0.56
C ALA A 60 -1.59 0.34 0.41
N LEU A 61 -1.87 -0.88 -0.04
CA LEU A 61 -1.87 -2.08 0.82
C LEU A 61 -0.57 -2.29 1.58
N GLY A 62 0.59 -2.07 0.94
CA GLY A 62 1.88 -2.21 1.61
C GLY A 62 2.05 -1.24 2.78
N GLY A 63 1.70 0.03 2.56
CA GLY A 63 1.75 1.05 3.60
C GLY A 63 0.72 0.84 4.72
N LEU A 64 -0.48 0.34 4.37
CA LEU A 64 -1.51 0.01 5.36
C LEU A 64 -1.09 -1.18 6.24
N ILE A 65 -0.59 -2.26 5.64
CA ILE A 65 -0.13 -3.45 6.37
C ILE A 65 1.08 -3.08 7.25
N GLY A 66 2.08 -2.41 6.68
CA GLY A 66 3.27 -1.98 7.42
C GLY A 66 2.93 -1.01 8.55
N GLY A 67 2.07 -0.02 8.28
CA GLY A 67 1.58 0.94 9.26
C GLY A 67 0.80 0.28 10.39
N LEU A 68 -0.03 -0.72 10.09
CA LEU A 68 -0.79 -1.47 11.08
C LEU A 68 0.14 -2.28 11.99
N ILE A 69 1.08 -3.01 11.40
CA ILE A 69 2.06 -3.82 12.15
C ILE A 69 2.87 -2.92 13.08
N LEU A 70 3.41 -1.81 12.56
CA LEU A 70 4.21 -0.89 13.36
C LEU A 70 3.37 -0.19 14.45
N GLY A 71 2.17 0.28 14.09
CA GLY A 71 1.25 0.92 15.04
C GLY A 71 0.86 -0.03 16.17
N LEU A 72 0.59 -1.30 15.88
CA LEU A 72 0.32 -2.32 16.90
C LEU A 72 1.55 -2.63 17.74
N ALA A 73 2.72 -2.78 17.12
CA ALA A 73 3.97 -3.06 17.83
C ALA A 73 4.28 -1.96 18.85
N VAL A 74 4.22 -0.69 18.42
CA VAL A 74 4.40 0.47 19.30
C VAL A 74 3.26 0.53 20.32
N GLY A 75 2.03 0.29 19.88
CA GLY A 75 0.85 0.30 20.74
C GLY A 75 0.95 -0.63 21.93
N VAL A 76 1.45 -1.84 21.72
CA VAL A 76 1.58 -2.89 22.75
C VAL A 76 2.87 -2.73 23.57
N ALA A 77 3.95 -2.18 23.00
CA ALA A 77 5.24 -2.07 23.67
C ALA A 77 5.18 -1.31 25.01
N GLY A 78 4.33 -0.28 25.12
CA GLY A 78 4.25 0.53 26.35
C GLY A 78 3.67 -0.20 27.56
N PHE A 79 2.97 -1.32 27.37
CA PHE A 79 2.50 -2.15 28.49
C PHE A 79 3.65 -2.75 29.31
N ALA A 80 4.87 -2.81 28.75
CA ALA A 80 6.07 -3.18 29.51
C ALA A 80 6.39 -2.21 30.66
N PHE A 81 5.85 -0.98 30.61
CA PHE A 81 6.01 0.05 31.65
C PHE A 81 4.74 0.21 32.52
N GLY A 82 3.84 -0.79 32.50
CA GLY A 82 2.60 -0.80 33.25
C GLY A 82 1.42 -0.14 32.52
N PRO A 83 0.22 -0.07 33.15
CA PRO A 83 -1.01 0.36 32.49
C PRO A 83 -0.96 1.79 31.94
N GLY A 84 -0.30 2.71 32.65
CA GLY A 84 -0.10 4.10 32.19
C GLY A 84 0.75 4.20 30.93
N GLY A 85 1.82 3.39 30.85
CA GLY A 85 2.65 3.28 29.64
C GLY A 85 1.86 2.72 28.46
N GLY A 86 1.01 1.71 28.68
CA GLY A 86 0.13 1.13 27.67
C GLY A 86 -0.89 2.11 27.09
N LEU A 87 -1.46 2.99 27.92
CA LEU A 87 -2.40 4.02 27.45
C LEU A 87 -1.71 5.03 26.52
N ILE A 88 -0.50 5.48 26.87
CA ILE A 88 0.25 6.44 26.06
C ILE A 88 0.70 5.77 24.75
N SER A 89 1.26 4.56 24.84
CA SER A 89 1.81 3.88 23.66
C SER A 89 0.73 3.49 22.67
N SER A 90 -0.47 3.09 23.12
CA SER A 90 -1.60 2.79 22.24
C SER A 90 -2.08 4.03 21.46
N ALA A 91 -2.10 5.21 22.09
CA ALA A 91 -2.40 6.46 21.38
C ALA A 91 -1.33 6.80 20.32
N VAL A 92 -0.04 6.58 20.63
CA VAL A 92 1.06 6.75 19.67
C VAL A 92 0.97 5.72 18.54
N GLY A 93 0.65 4.46 18.85
CA GLY A 93 0.45 3.40 17.86
C GLY A 93 -0.68 3.74 16.88
N ALA A 94 -1.80 4.26 17.39
CA ALA A 94 -2.92 4.71 16.57
C ALA A 94 -2.53 5.89 15.67
N SER A 95 -1.77 6.87 16.18
CA SER A 95 -1.33 8.01 15.37
C SER A 95 -0.34 7.61 14.28
N ILE A 96 0.54 6.63 14.55
CA ILE A 96 1.41 6.02 13.54
C ILE A 96 0.58 5.38 12.42
N PHE A 97 -0.45 4.58 12.76
CA PHE A 97 -1.29 3.96 11.75
C PHE A 97 -2.05 4.99 10.90
N LEU A 98 -2.57 6.04 11.52
CA LEU A 98 -3.23 7.13 10.80
C LEU A 98 -2.28 7.87 9.86
N ALA A 99 -1.08 8.22 10.34
CA ALA A 99 -0.06 8.87 9.50
C ALA A 99 0.38 7.95 8.34
N ALA A 100 0.62 6.67 8.64
CA ALA A 100 0.97 5.67 7.64
C ALA A 100 -0.13 5.49 6.59
N THR A 101 -1.41 5.56 6.98
CA THR A 101 -2.55 5.51 6.06
C THR A 101 -2.51 6.67 5.07
N VAL A 102 -2.35 7.91 5.56
CA VAL A 102 -2.26 9.09 4.68
C VAL A 102 -1.06 8.99 3.75
N ILE A 103 0.12 8.64 4.29
CA ILE A 103 1.35 8.47 3.50
C ILE A 103 1.17 7.36 2.46
N ALA A 104 0.54 6.23 2.81
CA ALA A 104 0.32 5.11 1.91
C ALA A 104 -0.50 5.51 0.69
N PHE A 105 -1.55 6.32 0.86
CA PHE A 105 -2.35 6.79 -0.27
C PHE A 105 -1.60 7.81 -1.14
N VAL A 106 -0.80 8.70 -0.53
CA VAL A 106 0.02 9.65 -1.29
C VAL A 106 1.10 8.91 -2.10
N MET A 107 1.77 7.95 -1.47
CA MET A 107 2.80 7.11 -2.11
C MET A 107 2.20 6.00 -2.99
N ALA A 108 0.88 5.90 -3.11
CA ALA A 108 0.25 4.98 -4.05
C ALA A 108 -0.22 5.69 -5.32
N LEU A 109 0.00 7.00 -5.44
CA LEU A 109 -0.47 7.78 -6.59
C LEU A 109 0.20 7.35 -7.90
N GLU A 110 1.49 7.00 -7.90
CA GLU A 110 2.15 6.45 -9.08
C GLU A 110 1.53 5.12 -9.51
N SER A 111 1.15 4.28 -8.53
CA SER A 111 0.49 2.99 -8.78
C SER A 111 -0.91 3.20 -9.33
N ALA A 112 -1.61 4.24 -8.86
CA ALA A 112 -2.92 4.65 -9.36
C ALA A 112 -2.85 5.16 -10.81
N LEU A 113 -1.86 6.00 -11.13
CA LEU A 113 -1.65 6.50 -12.50
C LEU A 113 -1.31 5.35 -13.46
N ALA A 114 -0.42 4.44 -13.06
CA ALA A 114 -0.12 3.25 -13.84
C ALA A 114 -1.35 2.34 -13.98
N GLY A 115 -2.12 2.18 -12.92
CA GLY A 115 -3.38 1.45 -12.93
C GLY A 115 -4.42 2.05 -13.88
N ALA A 116 -4.53 3.38 -13.95
CA ALA A 116 -5.42 4.05 -14.90
C ALA A 116 -5.09 3.68 -16.35
N LEU A 117 -3.79 3.67 -16.70
CA LEU A 117 -3.32 3.21 -18.01
C LEU A 117 -3.63 1.72 -18.23
N GLY A 118 -3.38 0.88 -17.23
CA GLY A 118 -3.73 -0.54 -17.28
C GLY A 118 -5.21 -0.77 -17.54
N GLY A 119 -6.09 -0.04 -16.85
CA GLY A 119 -7.54 -0.20 -16.97
C GLY A 119 -8.12 0.19 -18.33
N VAL A 120 -7.46 1.09 -19.06
CA VAL A 120 -7.80 1.44 -20.46
C VAL A 120 -7.27 0.41 -21.46
N LEU A 121 -6.24 -0.36 -21.10
CA LEU A 121 -5.68 -1.39 -21.97
C LEU A 121 -6.28 -2.78 -21.72
N GLY A 122 -6.85 -2.99 -20.54
CA GLY A 122 -7.53 -4.21 -20.14
C GLY A 122 -9.04 -4.20 -20.37
N GLU A 123 -9.51 -3.44 -21.37
CA GLU A 123 -10.95 -3.41 -21.74
C GLU A 123 -11.44 -4.77 -22.24
#